data_AF-A0A383AF49-F1
#
_entry.id   AF-A0A383AF49-F1
#
_cell.length_a   1.000
_cell.length_b   1.000
_cell.length_c   1.000
_cell.angle_alpha   90.00
_cell.angle_beta   90.00
_cell.angle_gamma   90.00
#
_symmetry.space_group_name_H-M   'P 1'
#
loop_
_entity.id
_entity.type
_entity.pdbx_description
1 polymer ?
#
loop_
_entity_poly.entity_id
_entity_poly.type
_entity_poly.pdbx_seq_one_letter_code
_entity_poly.pdbx_strand_id
1 'polypeptide(L)'
;MRQQIQSAYLAGKGWVDPLLKELRGVIGVHDRLILSDQPPQNPFCTQNIWLNPRTLHIESISDAAKQLKAIQRNWCLYSYHLHRRAKLILEKLPPVKCKPLSFPSPLPTSPLGSFTLLDENTLLASADCSSPFPNGEARFVEDKEGPPNRAYLKLYEALTLAGSKPQSGEFCIDVGGSPGGWAWVIHQCGAEVLSID
;
A
#
# COMPACT_ATOMS: atom_id res chain seq x y z
N MET A 1 31.85 -4.02 -4.07
CA MET A 1 30.97 -2.89 -4.42
C MET A 1 29.65 -3.11 -3.71
N ARG A 2 29.12 -2.16 -2.94
CA ARG A 2 27.73 -2.27 -2.44
C ARG A 2 26.82 -2.14 -3.65
N GLN A 3 25.99 -3.13 -3.93
CA GLN A 3 24.98 -3.04 -4.99
C GLN A 3 24.03 -1.89 -4.65
N GLN A 4 23.81 -1.01 -5.63
CA GLN A 4 22.92 0.13 -5.48
C GLN A 4 21.46 -0.36 -5.50
N ILE A 5 20.68 0.02 -4.49
CA ILE A 5 19.24 -0.28 -4.45
C ILE A 5 18.56 0.53 -5.55
N GLN A 6 17.97 -0.13 -6.53
CA GLN A 6 17.25 0.50 -7.64
C GLN A 6 15.73 0.41 -7.48
N SER A 7 15.22 -0.58 -6.74
CA SER A 7 13.81 -0.72 -6.42
C SER A 7 13.62 -1.42 -5.07
N ALA A 8 12.48 -1.17 -4.43
CA ALA A 8 12.07 -1.92 -3.24
C ALA A 8 10.60 -2.30 -3.32
N TYR A 9 10.25 -3.48 -2.80
CA TYR A 9 8.93 -4.08 -2.94
C TYR A 9 8.41 -4.44 -1.56
N LEU A 10 7.24 -3.91 -1.22
CA LEU A 10 6.57 -4.28 0.01
C LEU A 10 5.57 -5.40 -0.28
N ALA A 11 5.89 -6.60 0.18
CA ALA A 11 5.06 -7.78 0.01
C ALA A 11 3.73 -7.66 0.78
N GLY A 12 2.67 -8.28 0.26
CA GLY A 12 1.48 -8.56 1.06
C GLY A 12 1.81 -9.40 2.32
N LYS A 13 0.98 -9.28 3.37
CA LYS A 13 1.13 -10.16 4.55
C LYS A 13 1.00 -11.63 4.11
N GLY A 14 2.02 -12.44 4.38
CA GLY A 14 2.08 -13.84 3.94
C GLY A 14 2.52 -14.06 2.49
N TRP A 15 2.93 -13.00 1.77
CA TRP A 15 3.29 -13.07 0.33
C TRP A 15 4.77 -12.85 0.05
N VAL A 16 5.64 -12.88 1.07
CA VAL A 16 7.10 -12.69 0.90
C VAL A 16 7.71 -13.78 0.02
N ASP A 17 7.45 -15.07 0.31
CA ASP A 17 8.06 -16.17 -0.45
C ASP A 17 7.59 -16.23 -1.92
N PRO A 18 6.29 -16.05 -2.24
CA PRO A 18 5.85 -15.89 -3.62
C PRO A 18 6.54 -14.72 -4.33
N LEU A 19 6.61 -13.56 -3.66
CA LEU A 19 7.23 -12.37 -4.25
C LEU A 19 8.72 -12.57 -4.54
N LEU A 20 9.46 -13.24 -3.65
CA LEU A 20 10.87 -13.58 -3.87
C LEU A 20 11.10 -14.45 -5.12
N LYS A 21 10.13 -15.29 -5.50
CA LYS A 21 10.21 -16.11 -6.71
C LYS A 21 9.95 -15.30 -7.99
N GLU A 22 9.20 -14.21 -7.90
CA GLU A 22 8.90 -13.32 -9.02
C GLU A 22 10.04 -12.33 -9.28
N LEU A 23 10.76 -11.92 -8.23
CA LEU A 23 11.76 -10.86 -8.30
C LEU A 23 13.15 -11.35 -8.74
N ARG A 24 13.82 -10.51 -9.52
CA ARG A 24 15.24 -10.66 -9.88
C ARG A 24 16.11 -9.66 -9.11
N GLY A 25 17.38 -10.02 -8.91
CA GLY A 25 18.39 -9.16 -8.30
C GLY A 25 18.08 -8.75 -6.87
N VAL A 26 17.49 -9.67 -6.09
CA VAL A 26 17.22 -9.44 -4.67
C VAL A 26 18.55 -9.30 -3.92
N ILE A 27 18.71 -8.20 -3.21
CA ILE A 27 19.93 -7.87 -2.45
C ILE A 27 19.70 -7.75 -0.95
N GLY A 28 18.46 -7.76 -0.50
CA GLY A 28 18.11 -7.71 0.92
C GLY A 28 16.63 -7.96 1.18
N VAL A 29 16.33 -8.54 2.33
CA VAL A 29 14.95 -8.78 2.80
C VAL A 29 14.84 -8.27 4.22
N HIS A 30 13.92 -7.33 4.44
CA HIS A 30 13.68 -6.63 5.68
C HIS A 30 12.22 -6.81 6.09
N ASP A 31 11.93 -7.92 6.76
CA ASP A 31 10.56 -8.40 7.01
C ASP A 31 9.80 -8.58 5.68
N ARG A 32 8.86 -7.69 5.34
CA ARG A 32 8.12 -7.71 4.07
C ARG A 32 8.72 -6.83 2.98
N LEU A 33 9.69 -5.98 3.31
CA LEU A 33 10.34 -5.10 2.34
C LEU A 33 11.52 -5.81 1.70
N ILE A 34 11.42 -6.09 0.41
CA ILE A 34 12.45 -6.73 -0.40
C ILE A 34 13.17 -5.66 -1.22
N LEU A 35 14.50 -5.63 -1.17
CA LEU A 35 15.34 -4.69 -1.92
C LEU A 35 15.90 -5.38 -3.15
N SER A 36 15.94 -4.66 -4.28
CA SER A 36 16.52 -5.14 -5.53
C SER A 36 17.53 -4.15 -6.12
N ASP A 37 18.58 -4.69 -6.74
CA ASP A 37 19.53 -3.93 -7.54
C ASP A 37 19.09 -3.75 -9.01
N GLN A 38 17.89 -4.22 -9.36
CA GLN A 38 17.28 -4.06 -10.68
C GLN A 38 16.26 -2.90 -10.70
N PRO A 39 16.01 -2.32 -11.88
CA PRO A 39 14.90 -1.39 -12.08
C PRO A 39 13.54 -1.98 -11.62
N PRO A 40 12.54 -1.12 -11.34
CA PRO A 40 11.21 -1.58 -10.92
C PRO A 40 10.59 -2.59 -11.88
N GLN A 41 10.12 -3.70 -11.31
CA GLN A 41 9.33 -4.75 -11.96
C GLN A 41 7.87 -4.64 -11.52
N ASN A 42 6.95 -5.32 -12.20
CA ASN A 42 5.52 -5.37 -11.82
C ASN A 42 5.10 -6.79 -11.36
N PRO A 43 5.61 -7.25 -10.21
CA PRO A 43 5.19 -8.53 -9.62
C PRO A 43 3.74 -8.48 -9.14
N PHE A 44 3.07 -9.65 -9.10
CA PHE A 44 1.70 -9.77 -8.63
C PHE A 44 1.61 -9.72 -7.11
N CYS A 45 2.62 -10.24 -6.41
CA CYS A 45 2.58 -10.44 -4.96
C CYS A 45 2.99 -9.18 -4.14
N THR A 46 2.91 -7.98 -4.73
CA THR A 46 3.35 -6.71 -4.12
C THR A 46 2.20 -5.78 -3.79
N GLN A 47 2.22 -5.19 -2.59
CA GLN A 47 1.30 -4.14 -2.15
C GLN A 47 1.75 -2.73 -2.55
N ASN A 48 3.06 -2.47 -2.49
CA ASN A 48 3.62 -1.18 -2.87
C ASN A 48 5.04 -1.36 -3.42
N ILE A 49 5.33 -0.69 -4.53
CA ILE A 49 6.65 -0.66 -5.15
C ILE A 49 7.23 0.73 -4.94
N TRP A 50 8.44 0.78 -4.39
CA TRP A 50 9.24 1.99 -4.24
C TRP A 50 10.06 2.12 -5.52
N LEU A 51 9.62 3.04 -6.39
CA LEU A 51 10.08 3.10 -7.78
C LEU A 51 11.48 3.71 -7.92
N ASN A 52 11.82 4.66 -7.05
CA ASN A 52 13.07 5.41 -7.10
C ASN A 52 13.65 5.61 -5.69
N PRO A 53 13.99 4.52 -4.97
CA PRO A 53 14.45 4.61 -3.59
C PRO A 53 15.82 5.26 -3.51
N ARG A 54 16.00 6.13 -2.53
CA ARG A 54 17.26 6.80 -2.19
C ARG A 54 17.71 6.36 -0.82
N THR A 55 18.98 5.96 -0.74
CA THR A 55 19.64 5.69 0.54
C THR A 55 20.25 7.00 1.05
N LEU A 56 19.88 7.40 2.26
CA LEU A 56 20.29 8.63 2.90
C LEU A 56 21.03 8.30 4.20
N HIS A 57 22.20 8.91 4.39
CA HIS A 57 22.85 8.89 5.69
C HIS A 57 22.18 9.92 6.61
N ILE A 58 21.92 9.53 7.85
CA ILE A 58 21.28 10.38 8.86
C ILE A 58 22.11 10.40 10.14
N GLU A 59 22.34 11.59 10.68
CA GLU A 59 23.07 11.77 11.94
C GLU A 59 22.12 11.77 13.15
N SER A 60 20.89 12.26 12.94
CA SER A 60 19.90 12.42 14.01
C SER A 60 18.46 12.31 13.49
N ILE A 61 17.51 12.22 14.42
CA ILE A 61 16.07 12.24 14.12
C ILE A 61 15.68 13.56 13.41
N SER A 62 16.25 14.69 13.84
CA SER A 62 15.97 16.00 13.24
C SER A 62 16.54 16.11 11.83
N ASP A 63 17.73 15.57 11.61
CA ASP A 63 18.40 15.54 10.31
C ASP A 63 17.60 14.68 9.32
N ALA A 64 17.23 13.46 9.70
CA ALA A 64 16.36 12.59 8.89
C ALA A 64 15.07 13.29 8.46
N ALA A 65 14.38 13.94 9.40
CA ALA A 65 13.15 14.68 9.09
C ALA A 65 13.40 15.88 8.16
N LYS A 66 14.53 16.58 8.30
CA LYS A 66 14.92 17.69 7.42
C LYS A 66 15.16 17.19 5.99
N GLN A 67 15.91 16.10 5.82
CA GLN A 67 16.20 15.53 4.50
C GLN A 67 14.93 15.04 3.80
N LEU A 68 14.04 14.33 4.52
CA LEU A 68 12.75 13.90 3.95
C LEU A 68 11.86 15.07 3.53
N LYS A 69 11.77 16.13 4.35
CA LYS A 69 11.01 17.35 4.02
C LYS A 69 11.58 18.10 2.82
N ALA A 70 12.89 18.02 2.57
CA ALA A 70 13.51 18.61 1.40
C ALA A 70 13.16 17.88 0.09
N ILE A 71 12.79 16.60 0.18
CA ILE A 71 12.36 15.80 -0.97
C ILE A 71 10.86 16.02 -1.25
N GLN A 72 9.99 15.81 -0.25
CA GLN A 72 8.56 16.09 -0.36
C GLN A 72 7.87 16.21 1.00
N ARG A 73 6.58 16.58 0.97
CA ARG A 73 5.76 16.80 2.16
C ARG A 73 5.23 15.51 2.81
N ASN A 74 4.68 14.60 2.00
CA ASN A 74 3.88 13.48 2.50
C ASN A 74 4.70 12.19 2.54
N TRP A 75 4.71 11.54 3.70
CA TRP A 75 5.51 10.34 3.94
C TRP A 75 4.76 9.32 4.78
N CYS A 76 4.85 8.07 4.36
CA CYS A 76 4.44 6.89 5.10
C CYS A 76 5.67 6.18 5.66
N LEU A 77 5.61 5.78 6.92
CA LEU A 77 6.64 4.94 7.53
C LEU A 77 6.30 3.45 7.31
N TYR A 78 7.23 2.71 6.74
CA TYR A 78 7.29 1.26 6.89
C TYR A 78 8.24 0.92 8.06
N SER A 79 7.68 0.40 9.15
CA SER A 79 8.41 0.15 10.39
C SER A 79 8.57 -1.36 10.61
N TYR A 80 9.75 -1.91 10.31
CA TYR A 80 10.09 -3.31 10.56
C TYR A 80 11.14 -3.50 11.67
N HIS A 81 11.96 -2.48 11.93
CA HIS A 81 12.88 -2.44 13.05
C HIS A 81 13.14 -0.98 13.48
N LEU A 82 13.88 -0.77 14.58
CA LEU A 82 14.14 0.57 15.17
C LEU A 82 12.86 1.39 15.38
N HIS A 83 11.76 0.72 15.73
CA HIS A 83 10.40 1.27 15.72
C HIS A 83 10.28 2.62 16.42
N ARG A 84 10.92 2.77 17.59
CA ARG A 84 10.91 4.02 18.36
C ARG A 84 11.58 5.16 17.59
N ARG A 85 12.77 4.95 17.04
CA ARG A 85 13.52 5.97 16.29
C ARG A 85 12.77 6.37 15.02
N ALA A 86 12.28 5.38 14.27
CA ALA A 86 11.52 5.61 13.05
C ALA A 86 10.21 6.39 13.33
N LYS A 87 9.51 6.07 14.42
CA LYS A 87 8.31 6.80 14.85
C LYS A 87 8.62 8.25 15.24
N LEU A 88 9.71 8.50 15.96
CA LEU A 88 10.13 9.86 16.32
C LEU A 88 10.49 10.70 15.09
N ILE A 89 11.01 10.09 14.01
CA ILE A 89 11.20 10.78 12.72
C ILE A 89 9.84 11.14 12.12
N LEU A 90 8.91 10.18 12.06
CA LEU A 90 7.56 10.39 11.55
C LEU A 90 6.83 11.53 12.28
N GLU A 91 6.95 11.62 13.60
CA GLU A 91 6.36 12.68 14.42
C GLU A 91 6.89 14.10 14.09
N LYS A 92 8.07 14.22 13.49
CA LYS A 92 8.65 15.50 13.03
C LYS A 92 8.29 15.87 11.59
N LEU A 93 7.58 15.00 10.88
CA LEU A 93 7.12 15.21 9.51
C LEU A 93 5.71 15.81 9.52
N PRO A 94 5.30 16.51 8.44
CA PRO A 94 3.93 16.94 8.28
C PRO A 94 2.97 15.74 8.37
N PRO A 95 1.89 15.80 9.16
CA PRO A 95 1.01 14.66 9.35
C PRO A 95 0.24 14.33 8.06
N VAL A 96 0.25 13.05 7.67
CA VAL A 96 -0.58 12.53 6.59
C VAL A 96 -1.89 12.03 7.19
N LYS A 97 -3.02 12.57 6.73
CA LYS A 97 -4.36 12.16 7.18
C LYS A 97 -4.76 10.88 6.47
N CYS A 98 -4.39 9.73 7.02
CA CYS A 98 -4.79 8.41 6.52
C CYS A 98 -6.16 8.00 7.08
N LYS A 99 -7.21 8.77 6.79
CA LYS A 99 -8.57 8.40 7.19
C LYS A 99 -9.04 7.20 6.36
N PRO A 100 -9.78 6.24 6.96
CA PRO A 100 -10.44 5.21 6.19
C PRO A 100 -11.37 5.83 5.14
N LEU A 101 -11.42 5.22 3.95
CA LEU A 101 -12.26 5.62 2.84
C LEU A 101 -13.72 5.23 3.09
N SER A 102 -14.65 6.08 2.65
CA SER A 102 -16.05 5.70 2.49
C SER A 102 -16.27 5.30 1.04
N PHE A 103 -16.77 4.09 0.80
CA PHE A 103 -17.06 3.61 -0.55
C PHE A 103 -18.45 4.14 -1.01
N PRO A 104 -18.61 4.55 -2.28
CA PRO A 104 -17.58 4.66 -3.31
C PRO A 104 -16.64 5.85 -3.04
N SER A 105 -15.35 5.68 -3.36
CA SER A 105 -14.34 6.72 -3.21
C SER A 105 -13.43 6.78 -4.42
N PRO A 106 -13.02 7.97 -4.90
CA PRO A 106 -11.92 8.07 -5.86
C PRO A 106 -10.59 7.71 -5.19
N LEU A 107 -9.59 7.34 -6.00
CA LEU A 107 -8.23 7.16 -5.50
C LEU A 107 -7.67 8.47 -4.92
N PRO A 108 -6.89 8.41 -3.83
CA PRO A 108 -6.16 9.58 -3.35
C PRO A 108 -5.22 10.10 -4.44
N THR A 109 -5.29 11.41 -4.71
CA THR A 109 -4.48 12.07 -5.77
C THR A 109 -3.21 12.70 -5.23
N SER A 110 -3.11 12.87 -3.90
CA SER A 110 -1.90 13.44 -3.29
C SER A 110 -0.77 12.41 -3.31
N PRO A 111 0.44 12.78 -3.75
CA PRO A 111 1.57 11.86 -3.71
C PRO A 111 1.86 11.45 -2.27
N LEU A 112 2.23 10.19 -2.09
CA LEU A 112 2.58 9.60 -0.80
C LEU A 112 3.86 8.77 -0.96
N GLY A 113 4.98 9.30 -0.49
CA GLY A 113 6.22 8.54 -0.43
C GLY A 113 6.25 7.56 0.73
N SER A 114 7.18 6.63 0.67
CA SER A 114 7.45 5.68 1.75
C SER A 114 8.89 5.78 2.21
N PHE A 115 9.13 5.60 3.50
CA PHE A 115 10.48 5.51 4.05
C PHE A 115 10.59 4.44 5.14
N THR A 116 11.80 3.97 5.38
CA THR A 116 12.16 3.09 6.49
C THR A 116 13.59 3.37 6.95
N LEU A 117 13.95 2.87 8.12
CA LEU A 117 15.35 2.80 8.53
C LEU A 117 15.89 1.43 8.12
N LEU A 118 17.08 1.37 7.53
CA LEU A 118 17.82 0.13 7.26
C LEU A 118 18.77 -0.22 8.40
N ASP A 119 19.27 0.81 9.09
CA ASP A 119 20.01 0.71 10.35
C ASP A 119 19.88 2.05 11.12
N GLU A 120 20.70 2.27 12.15
CA GLU A 120 20.65 3.46 13.01
C GLU A 120 20.91 4.78 12.28
N ASN A 121 21.70 4.74 11.20
CA ASN A 121 22.20 5.87 10.45
C ASN A 121 21.90 5.81 8.94
N THR A 122 21.23 4.76 8.48
CA THR A 122 20.86 4.58 7.07
C THR A 122 19.34 4.58 6.93
N LEU A 123 18.83 5.55 6.18
CA LEU A 123 17.43 5.70 5.85
C LEU A 123 17.21 5.37 4.37
N LEU A 124 16.20 4.56 4.07
CA LEU A 124 15.75 4.32 2.69
C LEU A 124 14.44 5.05 2.47
N ALA A 125 14.33 5.85 1.43
CA ALA A 125 13.14 6.61 1.10
C ALA A 125 12.85 6.63 -0.40
N SER A 126 11.60 6.41 -0.78
CA SER A 126 11.13 6.64 -2.14
C SER A 126 10.01 7.66 -2.13
N ALA A 127 10.21 8.76 -2.85
CA ALA A 127 9.17 9.77 -3.00
C ALA A 127 8.04 9.29 -3.93
N ASP A 128 8.41 8.42 -4.88
CA ASP A 128 7.56 7.87 -5.92
C ASP A 128 7.27 6.40 -5.61
N CYS A 129 5.99 6.06 -5.49
CA CYS A 129 5.49 4.75 -5.06
C CYS A 129 4.33 4.33 -5.96
N SER A 130 4.19 3.02 -6.22
CA SER A 130 3.12 2.51 -7.08
C SER A 130 1.73 2.58 -6.44
N SER A 131 1.65 2.61 -5.10
CA SER A 131 0.38 2.72 -4.38
C SER A 131 0.18 4.11 -3.77
N PRO A 132 -1.01 4.72 -3.93
CA PRO A 132 -1.36 5.96 -3.23
C PRO A 132 -1.71 5.72 -1.75
N PHE A 133 -1.77 4.46 -1.32
CA PHE A 133 -2.16 4.09 0.05
C PHE A 133 -0.94 3.88 0.95
N PRO A 134 -1.05 4.21 2.25
CA PRO A 134 -0.01 3.93 3.23
C PRO A 134 0.40 2.46 3.20
N ASN A 135 1.66 2.18 2.86
CA ASN A 135 2.19 0.82 2.71
C ASN A 135 1.39 -0.08 1.74
N GLY A 136 0.64 0.52 0.81
CA GLY A 136 -0.24 -0.22 -0.10
C GLY A 136 -1.53 -0.74 0.51
N GLU A 137 -1.91 -0.32 1.73
CA GLU A 137 -3.10 -0.82 2.42
C GLU A 137 -4.27 0.17 2.27
N ALA A 138 -5.23 -0.14 1.40
CA ALA A 138 -6.51 0.57 1.36
C ALA A 138 -7.35 0.20 2.60
N ARG A 139 -7.79 1.21 3.36
CA ARG A 139 -8.63 1.01 4.54
C ARG A 139 -9.97 1.68 4.30
N PHE A 140 -11.05 0.97 4.58
CA PHE A 140 -12.41 1.47 4.43
C PHE A 140 -13.11 1.58 5.79
N VAL A 141 -14.07 2.49 5.88
CA VAL A 141 -15.04 2.50 6.98
C VAL A 141 -15.87 1.23 6.87
N GLU A 142 -15.88 0.42 7.92
CA GLU A 142 -16.64 -0.83 7.94
C GLU A 142 -18.12 -0.57 8.24
N ASP A 143 -18.99 -1.22 7.47
CA ASP A 143 -20.41 -1.38 7.76
C ASP A 143 -20.57 -2.71 8.50
N LYS A 144 -21.07 -2.64 9.73
CA LYS A 144 -21.21 -3.79 10.63
C LYS A 144 -22.65 -4.33 10.69
N GLU A 145 -23.58 -3.68 10.02
CA GLU A 145 -25.02 -3.99 10.09
C GLU A 145 -25.56 -4.45 8.75
N GLY A 146 -25.19 -3.78 7.66
CA GLY A 146 -25.69 -4.04 6.31
C GLY A 146 -25.21 -5.37 5.70
N PRO A 147 -23.90 -5.60 5.54
CA PRO A 147 -23.40 -6.76 4.81
C PRO A 147 -23.38 -8.04 5.65
N PRO A 148 -23.54 -9.22 5.02
CA PRO A 148 -23.60 -10.51 5.72
C PRO A 148 -22.24 -11.01 6.23
N ASN A 149 -21.13 -10.40 5.82
CA ASN A 149 -19.76 -10.77 6.20
C ASN A 149 -18.82 -9.57 6.02
N ARG A 150 -17.52 -9.70 6.30
CA ARG A 150 -16.49 -8.66 6.05
C ARG A 150 -15.80 -8.75 4.68
N ALA A 151 -16.09 -9.78 3.89
CA ALA A 151 -15.45 -10.00 2.58
C ALA A 151 -15.85 -8.95 1.52
N TYR A 152 -16.96 -8.23 1.72
CA TYR A 152 -17.35 -7.08 0.88
C TYR A 152 -16.25 -6.00 0.78
N LEU A 153 -15.40 -5.87 1.80
CA LEU A 153 -14.27 -4.94 1.81
C LEU A 153 -13.26 -5.24 0.68
N LYS A 154 -13.13 -6.50 0.27
CA LYS A 154 -12.29 -6.88 -0.87
C LYS A 154 -12.83 -6.30 -2.18
N LEU A 155 -14.15 -6.30 -2.35
CA LEU A 155 -14.78 -5.72 -3.53
C LEU A 155 -14.73 -4.19 -3.50
N TYR A 156 -14.86 -3.56 -2.32
CA TYR A 156 -14.59 -2.12 -2.17
C TYR A 156 -13.18 -1.76 -2.65
N GLU A 157 -12.15 -2.50 -2.21
CA GLU A 157 -10.76 -2.29 -2.61
C GLU A 157 -10.58 -2.49 -4.12
N ALA A 158 -11.08 -3.60 -4.67
CA ALA A 158 -10.96 -3.93 -6.09
C ALA A 158 -11.59 -2.87 -7.00
N LEU A 159 -12.83 -2.45 -6.72
CA LEU A 159 -13.53 -1.43 -7.51
C LEU A 159 -12.87 -0.04 -7.37
N THR A 160 -12.38 0.29 -6.17
CA THR A 160 -11.65 1.54 -5.94
C THR A 160 -10.34 1.58 -6.74
N LEU A 161 -9.57 0.49 -6.73
CA LEU A 161 -8.33 0.37 -7.50
C LEU A 161 -8.58 0.35 -9.01
N ALA A 162 -9.67 -0.29 -9.46
CA ALA A 162 -10.07 -0.30 -10.87
C ALA A 162 -10.54 1.08 -11.37
N GLY A 163 -10.89 2.00 -10.48
CA GLY A 163 -11.46 3.31 -10.83
C GLY A 163 -12.85 3.21 -11.49
N SER A 164 -13.49 2.05 -11.39
CA SER A 164 -14.79 1.75 -11.97
C SER A 164 -15.62 0.90 -11.01
N LYS A 165 -16.94 1.03 -11.10
CA LYS A 165 -17.91 0.29 -10.30
C LYS A 165 -19.14 -0.02 -11.12
N PRO A 166 -19.94 -1.03 -10.74
CA PRO A 166 -21.25 -1.24 -11.31
C PRO A 166 -22.11 0.02 -11.26
N GLN A 167 -23.00 0.17 -12.24
CA GLN A 167 -23.93 1.28 -12.38
C GLN A 167 -25.37 0.79 -12.41
N SER A 168 -26.30 1.72 -12.17
CA SER A 168 -27.72 1.46 -12.34
C SER A 168 -28.04 1.03 -13.78
N GLY A 169 -28.81 -0.04 -13.92
CA GLY A 169 -29.16 -0.64 -15.21
C GLY A 169 -28.16 -1.66 -15.75
N GLU A 170 -27.00 -1.85 -15.09
CA GLU A 170 -26.08 -2.94 -15.43
C GLU A 170 -26.49 -4.24 -14.72
N PHE A 171 -26.22 -5.37 -15.38
CA PHE A 171 -26.43 -6.70 -14.84
C PHE A 171 -25.08 -7.34 -14.51
N CYS A 172 -24.91 -7.73 -13.25
CA CYS A 172 -23.70 -8.36 -12.71
C CYS A 172 -23.97 -9.81 -12.32
N ILE A 173 -22.95 -10.66 -12.46
CA ILE A 173 -22.98 -12.06 -11.99
C ILE A 173 -21.91 -12.21 -10.89
N ASP A 174 -22.33 -12.62 -9.69
CA ASP A 174 -21.47 -12.91 -8.54
C ASP A 174 -21.36 -14.44 -8.36
N VAL A 175 -20.20 -15.02 -8.71
CA VAL A 175 -19.97 -16.48 -8.72
C VAL A 175 -19.23 -16.90 -7.45
N GLY A 176 -19.76 -17.90 -6.74
CA GLY A 176 -19.32 -18.26 -5.38
C GLY A 176 -19.72 -17.19 -4.37
N GLY A 177 -20.93 -16.65 -4.52
CA GLY A 177 -21.34 -15.41 -3.88
C GLY A 177 -21.75 -15.53 -2.40
N SER A 178 -21.97 -16.74 -1.87
CA SER A 178 -22.42 -16.96 -0.49
C SER A 178 -21.42 -16.43 0.55
N PRO A 179 -21.87 -15.79 1.64
CA PRO A 179 -23.25 -15.48 2.02
C PRO A 179 -23.80 -14.15 1.46
N GLY A 180 -23.23 -13.60 0.39
CA GLY A 180 -23.77 -12.45 -0.36
C GLY A 180 -23.05 -11.12 -0.14
N GLY A 181 -21.81 -11.15 0.39
CA GLY A 181 -21.08 -9.92 0.70
C GLY A 181 -20.76 -9.06 -0.53
N TRP A 182 -20.44 -9.69 -1.66
CA TRP A 182 -20.12 -9.00 -2.91
C TRP A 182 -21.38 -8.57 -3.65
N ALA A 183 -22.37 -9.46 -3.77
CA ALA A 183 -23.71 -9.11 -4.23
C ALA A 183 -24.30 -7.89 -3.51
N TRP A 184 -24.13 -7.78 -2.19
CA TRP A 184 -24.56 -6.62 -1.42
C TRP A 184 -23.92 -5.30 -1.92
N VAL A 185 -22.61 -5.27 -2.16
CA VAL A 185 -21.91 -4.08 -2.70
C VAL A 185 -22.42 -3.72 -4.10
N ILE A 186 -22.59 -4.73 -4.95
CA ILE A 186 -23.06 -4.54 -6.33
C ILE A 186 -24.47 -3.94 -6.32
N HIS A 187 -25.35 -4.45 -5.46
CA HIS A 187 -26.69 -3.92 -5.26
C HIS A 187 -26.67 -2.47 -4.73
N GLN A 188 -25.80 -2.16 -3.75
CA GLN A 188 -25.62 -0.78 -3.25
C GLN A 188 -25.13 0.19 -4.34
N CYS A 189 -24.45 -0.32 -5.37
CA CYS A 189 -24.04 0.46 -6.53
C CYS A 189 -25.19 0.74 -7.53
N GLY A 190 -26.37 0.14 -7.31
CA GLY A 190 -27.59 0.27 -8.12
C GLY A 190 -27.72 -0.77 -9.24
N ALA A 191 -26.75 -1.67 -9.38
CA ALA A 191 -26.79 -2.71 -10.40
C ALA A 191 -27.72 -3.86 -10.00
N GLU A 192 -28.26 -4.55 -11.00
CA GLU A 192 -28.91 -5.84 -10.80
C GLU A 192 -27.83 -6.91 -10.62
N VAL A 193 -28.02 -7.83 -9.68
CA VAL A 193 -27.04 -8.89 -9.40
C VAL A 193 -27.71 -10.25 -9.30
N LEU A 194 -27.16 -11.20 -10.07
CA LEU A 194 -27.42 -12.61 -9.91
C LEU A 194 -26.25 -13.24 -9.16
N SER A 195 -26.49 -13.70 -7.94
CA SER A 195 -25.50 -14.41 -7.12
C SER A 195 -25.73 -15.92 -7.24
N ILE A 196 -24.66 -16.67 -7.55
CA ILE A 196 -24.67 -18.12 -7.78
C ILE A 196 -23.63 -18.75 -6.85
N ASP A 197 -24.02 -19.77 -6.10
CA ASP A 197 -23.14 -20.58 -5.25
C ASP A 197 -23.50 -22.06 -5.37
#